data_AF-A0A2M7K0F5-F1
#
_entry.id   AF-A0A2M7K0F5-F1
#
_cell.length_a   1.000
_cell.length_b   1.000
_cell.length_c   1.000
_cell.angle_alpha   90.00
_cell.angle_beta   90.00
_cell.angle_gamma   90.00
#
_symmetry.space_group_name_H-M   'P 1'
#
loop_
_entity.id
_entity.type
_entity.pdbx_description
1 polymer ?
#
loop_
_entity_poly.entity_id
_entity_poly.type
_entity_poly.pdbx_seq_one_letter_code
_entity_poly.pdbx_strand_id
1 'polypeptide(L)'
;MAFNRRKMGTKTSAFGSPGRINHDSTAFYASRLYEGLPKEESINYVENPIPSEFLNGIFCKSSEKMAELPDNSVHLMVTSPPYNVGKEYDENITLHEYREFLKRVWSEVRRVLVPGGRACINIANLGRKPYIPLHAFIVEDMLDLGFLMRGEIIWNKASSGSPSTASAEPATKVGHPAPFPVELPYRLIQLYTFEGEIVLDPFIGSGQAAIAAIKTRRHYVGYEIKEEYVKLAERRIKEFSLAFNAPKLFVLTLNLIQGIQDEGKKS
;
A
#
# COMPACT_ATOMS: atom_id res chain seq x y z
N MET A 1 13.38 -37.35 5.54
CA MET A 1 13.62 -36.36 6.60
C MET A 1 15.03 -35.81 6.45
N ALA A 2 15.18 -34.57 6.01
CA ALA A 2 16.46 -33.88 6.01
C ALA A 2 16.33 -32.67 6.93
N PHE A 3 16.97 -32.73 8.11
CA PHE A 3 17.09 -31.58 9.00
C PHE A 3 17.96 -30.53 8.32
N ASN A 4 17.34 -29.41 7.94
CA ASN A 4 18.05 -28.28 7.36
C ASN A 4 18.85 -27.60 8.50
N ARG A 5 20.16 -27.85 8.59
CA ARG A 5 21.04 -27.18 9.56
C ARG A 5 21.14 -25.70 9.20
N ARG A 6 20.44 -24.85 9.97
CA ARG A 6 20.60 -23.39 9.93
C ARG A 6 22.08 -23.06 10.18
N LYS A 7 22.75 -22.40 9.24
CA LYS A 7 24.12 -21.88 9.45
C LYS A 7 24.06 -20.85 10.59
N MET A 8 24.77 -21.12 11.69
CA MET A 8 24.84 -20.19 12.82
C MET A 8 25.62 -18.93 12.40
N GLY A 9 25.01 -17.76 12.64
CA GLY A 9 25.64 -16.46 12.42
C GLY A 9 26.72 -16.15 13.45
N THR A 10 27.48 -15.09 13.23
CA THR A 10 28.49 -14.64 14.22
C THR A 10 27.80 -13.91 15.38
N LYS A 11 28.30 -14.12 16.61
CA LYS A 11 27.83 -13.39 17.80
C LYS A 11 28.25 -11.92 17.72
N THR A 12 27.37 -11.01 18.15
CA THR A 12 27.65 -9.58 18.14
C THR A 12 28.85 -9.24 19.03
N SER A 13 29.87 -8.59 18.45
CA SER A 13 30.98 -8.00 19.18
C SER A 13 30.56 -6.67 19.83
N ALA A 14 31.23 -6.28 20.92
CA ALA A 14 30.97 -5.01 21.62
C ALA A 14 31.22 -3.76 20.76
N PHE A 15 31.93 -3.90 19.64
CA PHE A 15 32.15 -2.87 18.62
C PHE A 15 31.95 -3.48 17.23
N GLY A 16 31.30 -2.72 16.34
CA GLY A 16 30.79 -3.19 15.04
C GLY A 16 31.80 -3.97 14.20
N SER A 17 31.36 -5.08 13.62
CA SER A 17 32.16 -5.89 12.70
C SER A 17 32.27 -5.18 11.34
N PRO A 18 33.48 -5.05 10.76
CA PRO A 18 33.65 -4.51 9.42
C PRO A 18 33.24 -5.59 8.40
N GLY A 19 31.96 -5.65 8.05
CA GLY A 19 31.47 -6.50 6.97
C GLY A 19 29.98 -6.80 7.04
N ARG A 20 29.36 -7.04 5.88
CA ARG A 20 28.00 -7.60 5.78
C ARG A 20 28.04 -9.10 6.11
N ILE A 21 28.19 -9.41 7.39
CA ILE A 21 28.18 -10.79 7.91
C ILE A 21 26.81 -11.01 8.55
N ASN A 22 26.17 -12.14 8.26
CA ASN A 22 24.93 -12.51 8.95
C ASN A 22 25.24 -12.68 10.44
N HIS A 23 24.61 -11.85 11.26
CA HIS A 23 24.74 -11.86 12.71
C HIS A 23 23.61 -12.69 13.33
N ASP A 24 23.96 -13.51 14.31
CA ASP A 24 22.97 -14.19 15.13
C ASP A 24 22.42 -13.22 16.19
N SER A 25 21.24 -12.67 15.91
CA SER A 25 20.54 -11.74 16.80
C SER A 25 19.62 -12.44 17.81
N THR A 26 19.65 -13.78 17.92
CA THR A 26 18.72 -14.51 18.79
C THR A 26 18.80 -14.05 20.25
N ALA A 27 19.99 -13.79 20.79
CA ALA A 27 20.15 -13.31 22.17
C ALA A 27 19.52 -11.92 22.40
N PHE A 28 19.56 -11.04 21.40
CA PHE A 28 18.96 -9.71 21.47
C PHE A 28 17.43 -9.78 21.52
N TYR A 29 16.82 -10.57 20.62
CA TYR A 29 15.37 -10.77 20.56
C TYR A 29 14.82 -11.68 21.68
N ALA A 30 15.68 -12.45 22.35
CA ALA A 30 15.34 -13.24 23.54
C ALA A 30 15.43 -12.44 24.86
N SER A 31 15.82 -11.16 24.81
CA SER A 31 15.91 -10.31 26.01
C SER A 31 14.53 -9.98 26.60
N ARG A 32 14.49 -9.64 27.89
CA ARG A 32 13.25 -9.26 28.61
C ARG A 32 12.53 -8.07 28.00
N LEU A 33 13.22 -7.22 27.24
CA LEU A 33 12.60 -6.11 26.51
C LEU A 33 11.51 -6.59 25.53
N TYR A 34 11.67 -7.81 24.98
CA TYR A 34 10.74 -8.42 24.03
C TYR A 34 9.73 -9.36 24.69
N GLU A 35 9.67 -9.40 26.02
CA GLU A 35 8.70 -10.20 26.76
C GLU A 35 7.29 -9.60 26.61
N GLY A 36 6.29 -10.44 26.33
CA GLY A 36 4.90 -10.01 26.10
C GLY A 36 4.64 -9.34 24.75
N LEU A 37 5.66 -9.02 23.95
CA LEU A 37 5.47 -8.50 22.60
C LEU A 37 5.06 -9.62 21.62
N PRO A 38 4.20 -9.33 20.62
CA PRO A 38 3.88 -10.27 19.56
C PRO A 38 5.14 -10.80 18.86
N LYS A 39 5.18 -12.10 18.59
CA LYS A 39 6.31 -12.79 17.97
C LYS A 39 5.89 -13.44 16.67
N GLU A 40 6.87 -13.59 15.79
CA GLU A 40 6.69 -14.36 14.56
C GLU A 40 6.46 -15.83 14.89
N GLU A 41 5.36 -16.36 14.37
CA GLU A 41 4.99 -17.76 14.51
C GLU A 41 5.33 -18.52 13.23
N SER A 42 5.86 -19.74 13.39
CA SER A 42 6.07 -20.63 12.25
C SER A 42 4.72 -21.23 11.84
N ILE A 43 4.08 -20.62 10.85
CA ILE A 43 2.82 -21.10 10.28
C ILE A 43 3.03 -21.72 8.90
N ASN A 44 2.16 -22.65 8.51
CA ASN A 44 2.17 -23.21 7.16
C ASN A 44 1.76 -22.12 6.17
N TYR A 45 2.55 -21.95 5.11
CA TYR A 45 2.19 -21.05 4.02
C TYR A 45 1.03 -21.66 3.21
N VAL A 46 -0.03 -20.88 3.05
CA VAL A 46 -1.20 -21.21 2.25
C VAL A 46 -1.51 -20.00 1.38
N GLU A 47 -1.79 -20.25 0.10
CA GLU A 47 -2.18 -19.23 -0.86
C GLU A 47 -3.37 -19.75 -1.67
N ASN A 48 -4.53 -19.13 -1.48
CA ASN A 48 -5.74 -19.52 -2.19
C ASN A 48 -5.91 -18.65 -3.45
N PRO A 49 -6.25 -19.25 -4.60
CA PRO A 49 -6.39 -18.50 -5.84
C PRO A 49 -7.61 -17.59 -5.81
N ILE A 50 -7.47 -16.38 -6.35
CA ILE A 50 -8.61 -15.48 -6.63
C ILE A 50 -9.19 -15.83 -8.00
N PRO A 51 -10.53 -15.94 -8.15
CA PRO A 51 -11.18 -16.06 -9.45
C PRO A 51 -10.75 -14.94 -10.40
N SER A 52 -10.44 -15.31 -11.65
CA SER A 52 -9.85 -14.39 -12.63
C SER A 52 -10.71 -13.16 -12.94
N GLU A 53 -12.03 -13.28 -12.80
CA GLU A 53 -13.01 -12.21 -12.95
C GLU A 53 -12.92 -11.12 -11.87
N PHE A 54 -12.29 -11.41 -10.74
CA PHE A 54 -12.08 -10.45 -9.65
C PHE A 54 -10.71 -9.78 -9.71
N LEU A 55 -9.77 -10.32 -10.49
CA LEU A 55 -8.45 -9.73 -10.68
C LEU A 55 -8.54 -8.47 -11.53
N ASN A 56 -7.76 -7.45 -11.16
CA ASN A 56 -7.76 -6.13 -11.77
C ASN A 56 -9.16 -5.46 -11.75
N GLY A 57 -9.96 -5.79 -10.73
CA GLY A 57 -11.30 -5.28 -10.52
C GLY A 57 -11.40 -4.24 -9.41
N ILE A 58 -12.45 -3.43 -9.45
CA ILE A 58 -12.86 -2.54 -8.36
C ILE A 58 -14.30 -2.90 -7.97
N PHE A 59 -14.53 -3.18 -6.69
CA PHE A 59 -15.86 -3.44 -6.16
C PHE A 59 -16.45 -2.15 -5.56
N CYS A 60 -17.61 -1.74 -6.07
CA CYS A 60 -18.35 -0.56 -5.57
C CYS A 60 -19.13 -0.89 -4.29
N LYS A 61 -18.44 -1.15 -3.18
CA LYS A 61 -19.00 -1.54 -1.86
C LYS A 61 -17.98 -1.33 -0.75
N SER A 62 -18.44 -1.44 0.50
CA SER A 62 -17.57 -1.39 1.68
C SER A 62 -16.58 -2.56 1.69
N SER A 63 -15.34 -2.27 2.06
CA SER A 63 -14.26 -3.23 2.33
C SER A 63 -14.35 -3.88 3.71
N GLU A 64 -15.34 -3.52 4.55
CA GLU A 64 -15.62 -4.22 5.81
C GLU A 64 -16.07 -5.67 5.60
N LYS A 65 -16.40 -6.06 4.35
CA LYS A 65 -16.67 -7.44 3.95
C LYS A 65 -16.19 -7.73 2.52
N MET A 66 -15.05 -8.39 2.39
CA MET A 66 -14.41 -8.77 1.12
C MET A 66 -14.79 -10.20 0.71
N ALA A 67 -16.08 -10.48 0.58
CA ALA A 67 -16.61 -11.83 0.28
C ALA A 67 -16.12 -12.40 -1.07
N GLU A 68 -15.66 -11.55 -1.97
CA GLU A 68 -15.08 -11.92 -3.27
C GLU A 68 -13.66 -12.48 -3.14
N LEU A 69 -13.00 -12.24 -2.01
CA LEU A 69 -11.62 -12.66 -1.76
C LEU A 69 -11.58 -13.84 -0.79
N PRO A 70 -11.01 -14.99 -1.20
CA PRO A 70 -10.72 -16.09 -0.29
C PRO A 70 -9.74 -15.68 0.81
N ASP A 71 -9.69 -16.47 1.88
CA ASP A 71 -8.66 -16.31 2.91
C ASP A 71 -7.27 -16.51 2.26
N ASN A 72 -6.25 -15.80 2.73
CA ASN A 72 -4.87 -15.97 2.26
C ASN A 72 -4.72 -15.91 0.72
N SER A 73 -5.25 -14.89 0.06
CA SER A 73 -5.28 -14.77 -1.40
C SER A 73 -4.58 -13.52 -1.96
N VAL A 74 -4.21 -12.55 -1.12
CA VAL A 74 -3.50 -11.32 -1.52
C VAL A 74 -2.15 -11.19 -0.83
N HIS A 75 -1.20 -10.49 -1.46
CA HIS A 75 0.20 -10.49 -1.06
C HIS A 75 0.60 -9.22 -0.31
N LEU A 76 0.06 -8.09 -0.77
CA LEU A 76 0.31 -6.78 -0.21
C LEU A 76 -0.98 -5.98 -0.17
N MET A 77 -1.29 -5.39 0.98
CA MET A 77 -2.25 -4.29 1.08
C MET A 77 -1.48 -2.97 1.11
N VAL A 78 -1.84 -2.03 0.23
CA VAL A 78 -1.36 -0.64 0.28
C VAL A 78 -2.56 0.28 0.20
N THR A 79 -2.70 1.19 1.16
CA THR A 79 -3.84 2.11 1.17
C THR A 79 -3.59 3.41 1.91
N SER A 80 -4.56 4.32 1.84
CA SER A 80 -4.68 5.51 2.67
C SER A 80 -6.14 5.62 3.09
N PRO A 81 -6.49 5.34 4.36
CA PRO A 81 -7.89 5.39 4.80
C PRO A 81 -8.47 6.81 4.71
N PRO A 82 -9.81 6.96 4.65
CA PRO A 82 -10.46 8.26 4.83
C PRO A 82 -10.15 8.77 6.25
N TYR A 83 -9.93 10.08 6.42
CA TYR A 83 -9.48 10.65 7.70
C TYR A 83 -10.58 11.26 8.55
N ASN A 84 -11.83 11.24 8.10
CA ASN A 84 -12.97 11.74 8.86
C ASN A 84 -12.80 13.20 9.35
N VAL A 85 -12.23 14.06 8.50
CA VAL A 85 -11.84 15.46 8.82
C VAL A 85 -12.76 16.50 8.18
N GLY A 86 -14.01 16.13 7.88
CA GLY A 86 -15.02 17.07 7.40
C GLY A 86 -14.79 17.60 5.99
N LYS A 87 -14.14 16.82 5.11
CA LYS A 87 -14.34 17.04 3.66
C LYS A 87 -15.79 16.65 3.33
N GLU A 88 -16.33 17.05 2.17
CA GLU A 88 -17.75 16.87 1.72
C GLU A 88 -18.31 15.43 1.75
N TYR A 89 -17.56 14.49 2.32
CA TYR A 89 -17.61 13.06 2.22
C TYR A 89 -17.39 12.32 3.54
N ASP A 90 -17.02 13.03 4.62
CA ASP A 90 -16.71 12.46 5.92
C ASP A 90 -17.96 12.51 6.82
N GLU A 91 -18.32 11.37 7.40
CA GLU A 91 -19.39 11.27 8.39
C GLU A 91 -18.95 11.91 9.71
N ASN A 92 -19.86 12.50 10.50
CA ASN A 92 -19.49 13.08 11.79
C ASN A 92 -19.39 12.00 12.88
N ILE A 93 -18.43 11.08 12.73
CA ILE A 93 -18.17 9.98 13.67
C ILE A 93 -17.04 10.32 14.64
N THR A 94 -17.11 9.74 15.84
CA THR A 94 -16.10 9.87 16.89
C THR A 94 -14.82 9.12 16.52
N LEU A 95 -13.70 9.44 17.20
CA LEU A 95 -12.45 8.69 17.05
C LEU A 95 -12.62 7.20 17.35
N HIS A 96 -13.47 6.85 18.32
CA HIS A 96 -13.73 5.45 18.66
C HIS A 96 -14.47 4.74 17.52
N GLU A 97 -15.56 5.32 17.01
CA GLU A 97 -16.30 4.75 15.87
C GLU A 97 -15.42 4.63 14.62
N TYR A 98 -14.55 5.61 14.37
CA TYR A 98 -13.59 5.57 13.29
C TYR A 98 -12.58 4.43 13.44
N ARG A 99 -12.04 4.21 14.65
CA ARG A 99 -11.14 3.08 14.94
C ARG A 99 -11.86 1.75 14.76
N GLU A 100 -13.09 1.61 15.26
CA GLU A 100 -13.88 0.38 15.09
C GLU A 100 -14.17 0.08 13.61
N PHE A 101 -14.48 1.12 12.82
CA PHE A 101 -14.60 0.99 11.37
C PHE A 101 -13.32 0.46 10.73
N LEU A 102 -12.18 1.09 11.01
CA LEU A 102 -10.91 0.64 10.46
C LEU A 102 -10.56 -0.77 10.93
N LYS A 103 -10.80 -1.12 12.19
CA LYS A 103 -10.51 -2.44 12.76
C LYS A 103 -11.31 -3.55 12.06
N ARG A 104 -12.55 -3.28 11.64
CA ARG A 104 -13.32 -4.22 10.79
C ARG A 104 -12.67 -4.43 9.42
N VAL A 105 -12.22 -3.36 8.77
CA VAL A 105 -11.49 -3.46 7.49
C VAL A 105 -10.15 -4.20 7.67
N TRP A 106 -9.40 -3.89 8.73
CA TRP A 106 -8.13 -4.56 9.03
C TRP A 106 -8.31 -6.04 9.35
N SER A 107 -9.42 -6.42 9.97
CA SER A 107 -9.78 -7.83 10.17
C SER A 107 -9.97 -8.57 8.84
N GLU A 108 -10.67 -7.96 7.88
CA GLU A 108 -10.80 -8.54 6.53
C GLU A 108 -9.45 -8.59 5.82
N VAL A 109 -8.64 -7.53 5.90
CA VAL A 109 -7.27 -7.51 5.36
C VAL A 109 -6.43 -8.65 5.95
N ARG A 110 -6.52 -8.91 7.26
CA ARG A 110 -5.81 -9.99 7.94
C ARG A 110 -6.26 -11.38 7.48
N ARG A 111 -7.54 -11.53 7.14
CA ARG A 111 -8.13 -12.76 6.60
C ARG A 111 -7.61 -13.05 5.20
N VAL A 112 -7.61 -12.04 4.32
CA VAL A 112 -7.26 -12.21 2.90
C VAL A 112 -5.75 -12.17 2.63
N LEU A 113 -4.93 -11.59 3.51
CA LEU A 113 -3.47 -11.61 3.33
C LEU A 113 -2.89 -13.02 3.49
N VAL A 114 -2.01 -13.43 2.59
CA VAL A 114 -1.22 -14.66 2.72
C VAL A 114 -0.35 -14.62 3.98
N PRO A 115 0.00 -15.78 4.56
CA PRO A 115 1.03 -15.88 5.59
C PRO A 115 2.32 -15.15 5.18
N GLY A 116 2.72 -14.13 5.94
CA GLY A 116 3.90 -13.34 5.63
C GLY A 116 3.68 -12.19 4.65
N GLY A 117 2.45 -11.95 4.18
CA GLY A 117 2.06 -10.76 3.44
C GLY A 117 2.29 -9.47 4.25
N ARG A 118 2.11 -8.32 3.59
CA ARG A 118 2.36 -7.00 4.20
C ARG A 118 1.14 -6.09 4.11
N ALA A 119 0.97 -5.28 5.14
CA ALA A 119 -0.01 -4.20 5.20
C ALA A 119 0.76 -2.87 5.30
N CYS A 120 0.60 -1.99 4.33
CA CYS A 120 1.24 -0.69 4.27
C CYS A 120 0.18 0.42 4.27
N ILE A 121 0.07 1.13 5.38
CA ILE A 121 -0.98 2.13 5.58
C ILE A 121 -0.35 3.51 5.59
N ASN A 122 -0.68 4.33 4.61
CA ASN A 122 -0.31 5.74 4.60
C ASN A 122 -1.26 6.51 5.53
N ILE A 123 -0.72 7.02 6.64
CA ILE A 123 -1.48 7.71 7.70
C ILE A 123 -0.88 9.10 7.95
N ALA A 124 -1.73 10.10 8.14
CA ALA A 124 -1.36 11.40 8.69
C ALA A 124 -1.95 11.59 10.09
N ASN A 125 -1.17 12.19 11.00
CA ASN A 125 -1.68 12.61 12.31
C ASN A 125 -2.55 13.86 12.15
N LEU A 126 -3.59 13.98 12.98
CA LEU A 126 -4.67 14.93 12.77
C LEU A 126 -4.68 16.02 13.84
N GLY A 127 -5.11 17.22 13.43
CA GLY A 127 -5.30 18.35 14.33
C GLY A 127 -4.00 18.94 14.89
N ARG A 128 -4.16 20.02 15.65
CA ARG A 128 -3.08 20.63 16.47
C ARG A 128 -3.52 20.92 17.91
N LYS A 129 -4.84 20.96 18.16
CA LYS A 129 -5.47 21.31 19.44
C LYS A 129 -6.87 20.67 19.53
N PRO A 130 -7.02 19.42 20.00
CA PRO A 130 -5.96 18.49 20.38
C PRO A 130 -5.22 17.92 19.15
N TYR A 131 -4.02 17.41 19.39
CA TYR A 131 -3.28 16.61 18.41
C TYR A 131 -3.69 15.14 18.56
N ILE A 132 -3.99 14.48 17.43
CA ILE A 132 -4.40 13.09 17.38
C ILE A 132 -3.29 12.29 16.71
N PRO A 133 -2.53 11.47 17.46
CA PRO A 133 -1.48 10.61 16.92
C PRO A 133 -2.10 9.37 16.26
N LEU A 134 -2.79 9.56 15.14
CA LEU A 134 -3.57 8.50 14.50
C LEU A 134 -2.76 7.25 14.16
N HIS A 135 -1.49 7.41 13.76
CA HIS A 135 -0.58 6.28 13.54
C HIS A 135 -0.47 5.36 14.76
N ALA A 136 -0.42 5.90 15.99
CA ALA A 136 -0.24 5.11 17.20
C ALA A 136 -1.46 4.23 17.48
N PHE A 137 -2.67 4.77 17.30
CA PHE A 137 -3.91 4.02 17.45
C PHE A 137 -4.04 2.90 16.42
N ILE A 138 -3.68 3.18 15.16
CA ILE A 138 -3.73 2.15 14.11
C ILE A 138 -2.67 1.07 14.36
N VAL A 139 -1.48 1.42 14.85
CA VAL A 139 -0.47 0.42 15.24
C VAL A 139 -1.01 -0.48 16.36
N GLU A 140 -1.62 0.10 17.40
CA GLU A 140 -2.25 -0.67 18.47
C GLU A 140 -3.33 -1.63 17.93
N ASP A 141 -4.25 -1.12 17.11
CA ASP A 141 -5.34 -1.93 16.54
C ASP A 141 -4.82 -3.07 15.64
N MET A 142 -3.75 -2.83 14.88
CA MET A 142 -3.13 -3.84 14.03
C MET A 142 -2.41 -4.90 14.86
N LEU A 143 -1.73 -4.52 15.94
CA LEU A 143 -1.10 -5.48 16.86
C LEU A 143 -2.14 -6.38 17.54
N ASP A 144 -3.27 -5.81 17.96
CA ASP A 144 -4.40 -6.57 18.54
C ASP A 144 -4.96 -7.62 17.58
N LEU A 145 -4.98 -7.32 16.27
CA LEU A 145 -5.42 -8.24 15.21
C LEU A 145 -4.35 -9.28 14.82
N GLY A 146 -3.20 -9.27 15.50
CA GLY A 146 -2.12 -10.23 15.28
C GLY A 146 -1.19 -9.87 14.12
N PHE A 147 -1.17 -8.60 13.67
CA PHE A 147 -0.09 -8.14 12.80
C PHE A 147 1.19 -7.91 13.62
N LEU A 148 2.32 -7.98 12.92
CA LEU A 148 3.63 -7.63 13.48
C LEU A 148 4.09 -6.32 12.85
N MET A 149 4.49 -5.37 13.71
CA MET A 149 5.06 -4.13 13.24
C MET A 149 6.47 -4.35 12.69
N ARG A 150 6.69 -3.99 11.42
CA ARG A 150 7.98 -4.18 10.73
C ARG A 150 8.88 -2.94 10.74
N GLY A 151 8.31 -1.75 10.62
CA GLY A 151 9.07 -0.51 10.50
C GLY A 151 8.21 0.63 9.96
N GLU A 152 8.60 1.86 10.29
CA GLU A 152 7.92 3.07 9.85
C GLU A 152 8.62 3.65 8.62
N ILE A 153 7.83 4.12 7.66
CA ILE A 153 8.34 4.84 6.48
C ILE A 153 7.86 6.28 6.58
N ILE A 154 8.81 7.20 6.74
CA ILE A 154 8.50 8.63 6.82
C ILE A 154 8.46 9.20 5.40
N TRP A 155 7.27 9.54 4.93
CA TRP A 155 7.13 10.31 3.70
C TRP A 155 7.38 11.79 3.98
N ASN A 156 8.63 12.22 3.76
CA ASN A 156 8.99 13.63 3.83
C ASN A 156 8.48 14.37 2.58
N LYS A 157 7.42 15.18 2.76
CA LYS A 157 6.90 16.10 1.75
C LYS A 157 7.79 17.34 1.68
N ALA A 158 9.07 17.17 1.38
CA ALA A 158 9.96 18.31 1.18
C ALA A 158 9.54 19.06 -0.08
N SER A 159 9.26 20.35 0.07
CA SER A 159 9.13 21.34 -1.00
C SER A 159 10.35 21.29 -1.91
N SER A 160 10.15 21.04 -3.22
CA SER A 160 11.09 21.35 -4.32
C SER A 160 12.59 21.26 -3.99
N GLY A 161 13.19 20.07 -4.17
CA GLY A 161 14.65 19.89 -4.14
C GLY A 161 15.06 18.47 -3.72
N SER A 162 15.23 17.57 -4.68
CA SER A 162 15.61 16.15 -4.57
C SER A 162 16.83 15.82 -3.66
N PRO A 163 17.08 14.54 -3.27
CA PRO A 163 16.71 13.32 -3.98
C PRO A 163 16.05 12.24 -3.11
N SER A 164 14.72 12.27 -3.09
CA SER A 164 13.79 11.13 -3.07
C SER A 164 12.37 11.66 -2.83
N THR A 165 11.92 12.58 -3.67
CA THR A 165 10.66 13.28 -3.50
C THR A 165 9.57 12.65 -4.36
N ALA A 166 8.63 11.93 -3.73
CA ALA A 166 7.34 11.68 -4.34
C ALA A 166 6.50 12.96 -4.14
N SER A 167 6.37 13.77 -5.19
CA SER A 167 5.51 14.97 -5.19
C SER A 167 4.05 14.54 -5.14
N ALA A 168 3.24 15.09 -4.23
CA ALA A 168 1.80 14.81 -4.17
C ALA A 168 1.11 15.21 -5.50
N GLU A 169 0.14 14.42 -5.96
CA GLU A 169 -0.67 14.77 -7.13
C GLU A 169 -1.69 15.86 -6.76
N PRO A 170 -1.80 16.97 -7.51
CA PRO A 170 -2.79 18.00 -7.21
C PRO A 170 -4.21 17.44 -7.26
N ALA A 171 -4.98 17.64 -6.18
CA ALA A 171 -6.38 17.18 -6.07
C ALA A 171 -7.25 17.64 -7.25
N THR A 172 -7.02 18.86 -7.75
CA THR A 172 -7.72 19.46 -8.90
C THR A 172 -7.42 18.78 -10.23
N LYS A 173 -6.23 18.18 -10.40
CA LYS A 173 -5.84 17.46 -11.62
C LYS A 173 -6.40 16.03 -11.64
N VAL A 174 -6.58 15.45 -10.46
CA VAL A 174 -7.04 14.07 -10.29
C VAL A 174 -8.56 13.97 -10.16
N GLY A 175 -9.23 15.02 -9.67
CA GLY A 175 -10.66 14.97 -9.37
C GLY A 175 -10.97 14.19 -8.08
N HIS A 176 -9.95 13.98 -7.22
CA HIS A 176 -10.08 13.35 -5.92
C HIS A 176 -9.46 14.27 -4.86
N PRO A 177 -10.09 14.45 -3.68
CA PRO A 177 -9.70 15.51 -2.75
C PRO A 177 -8.37 15.27 -2.02
N ALA A 178 -7.76 14.08 -2.11
CA ALA A 178 -6.50 13.75 -1.42
C ALA A 178 -5.74 12.50 -1.94
N PRO A 179 -5.43 12.37 -3.24
CA PRO A 179 -4.61 11.26 -3.72
C PRO A 179 -3.17 11.34 -3.19
N PHE A 180 -2.62 10.23 -2.69
CA PHE A 180 -1.17 10.08 -2.53
C PHE A 180 -0.52 9.83 -3.90
N PRO A 181 0.78 10.14 -4.09
CA PRO A 181 1.43 9.93 -5.38
C PRO A 181 1.58 8.45 -5.70
N VAL A 182 1.40 8.08 -6.97
CA VAL A 182 1.60 6.70 -7.50
C VAL A 182 2.99 6.15 -7.18
N GLU A 183 3.99 7.01 -7.00
CA GLU A 183 5.35 6.61 -6.66
C GLU A 183 5.44 5.93 -5.27
N LEU A 184 4.58 6.30 -4.33
CA LEU A 184 4.55 5.69 -2.99
C LEU A 184 4.17 4.21 -3.03
N PRO A 185 3.00 3.80 -3.56
CA PRO A 185 2.65 2.39 -3.69
C PRO A 185 3.60 1.67 -4.65
N TYR A 186 4.10 2.32 -5.70
CA TYR A 186 5.07 1.72 -6.63
C TYR A 186 6.29 1.16 -5.90
N ARG A 187 6.91 1.95 -5.01
CA ARG A 187 8.06 1.50 -4.21
C ARG A 187 7.71 0.37 -3.26
N LEU A 188 6.56 0.46 -2.59
CA LEU A 188 6.11 -0.59 -1.65
C LEU A 188 5.85 -1.92 -2.37
N ILE A 189 5.21 -1.87 -3.54
CA ILE A 189 4.95 -3.04 -4.37
C ILE A 189 6.28 -3.67 -4.81
N GLN A 190 7.25 -2.88 -5.26
CA GLN A 190 8.57 -3.42 -5.62
C GLN A 190 9.33 -4.05 -4.45
N LEU A 191 9.16 -3.52 -3.23
CA LEU A 191 9.86 -4.01 -2.04
C LEU A 191 9.24 -5.29 -1.46
N TYR A 192 7.91 -5.43 -1.55
CA TYR A 192 7.18 -6.43 -0.79
C TYR A 192 6.43 -7.46 -1.63
N THR A 193 6.53 -7.40 -2.95
CA THR A 193 5.86 -8.37 -3.83
C THR A 193 6.77 -8.85 -4.96
N PHE A 194 6.43 -9.98 -5.55
CA PHE A 194 6.94 -10.49 -6.82
C PHE A 194 6.03 -10.14 -8.00
N GLU A 195 6.54 -10.26 -9.22
CA GLU A 195 5.75 -10.05 -10.44
C GLU A 195 4.59 -11.05 -10.51
N GLY A 196 3.41 -10.60 -10.93
CA GLY A 196 2.17 -11.40 -10.94
C GLY A 196 1.44 -11.51 -9.60
N GLU A 197 2.02 -11.06 -8.48
CA GLU A 197 1.32 -11.06 -7.20
C GLU A 197 0.21 -9.99 -7.12
N ILE A 198 -0.62 -10.09 -6.09
CA ILE A 198 -1.87 -9.34 -5.98
C ILE A 198 -1.76 -8.26 -4.90
N VAL A 199 -2.05 -7.01 -5.30
CA VAL A 199 -2.08 -5.82 -4.45
C VAL A 199 -3.54 -5.45 -4.11
N LEU A 200 -3.86 -5.36 -2.83
CA LEU A 200 -5.15 -4.93 -2.32
C LEU A 200 -5.12 -3.44 -1.94
N ASP A 201 -6.15 -2.71 -2.35
CA ASP A 201 -6.45 -1.38 -1.81
C ASP A 201 -7.91 -1.33 -1.31
N PRO A 202 -8.16 -1.44 0.01
CA PRO A 202 -9.51 -1.38 0.58
C PRO A 202 -10.18 -0.01 0.49
N PHE A 203 -9.44 1.04 0.08
CA PHE A 203 -9.91 2.41 -0.06
C PHE A 203 -9.36 3.01 -1.35
N ILE A 204 -9.66 2.36 -2.48
CA ILE A 204 -8.94 2.60 -3.75
C ILE A 204 -9.06 4.03 -4.27
N GLY A 205 -10.11 4.77 -3.89
CA GLY A 205 -10.33 6.16 -4.27
C GLY A 205 -10.17 6.35 -5.78
N SER A 206 -9.15 7.10 -6.19
CA SER A 206 -8.87 7.37 -7.60
C SER A 206 -7.84 6.46 -8.28
N GLY A 207 -7.52 5.30 -7.69
CA GLY A 207 -6.80 4.21 -8.38
C GLY A 207 -5.27 4.21 -8.31
N GLN A 208 -4.65 4.84 -7.30
CA GLN A 208 -3.19 5.03 -7.25
C GLN A 208 -2.45 3.71 -7.09
N ALA A 209 -2.91 2.88 -6.15
CA ALA A 209 -2.35 1.55 -5.92
C ALA A 209 -2.52 0.64 -7.14
N ALA A 210 -3.67 0.68 -7.81
CA ALA A 210 -3.93 -0.08 -9.03
C ALA A 210 -3.02 0.33 -10.19
N ILE A 211 -2.86 1.63 -10.45
CA ILE A 211 -1.93 2.13 -11.47
C ILE A 211 -0.50 1.67 -11.16
N ALA A 212 -0.08 1.73 -9.90
CA ALA A 212 1.24 1.27 -9.48
C ALA A 212 1.42 -0.25 -9.63
N ALA A 213 0.39 -1.04 -9.34
CA ALA A 213 0.38 -2.48 -9.56
C ALA A 213 0.55 -2.81 -11.05
N ILE A 214 -0.21 -2.17 -11.94
CA ILE A 214 -0.07 -2.36 -13.40
C ILE A 214 1.34 -1.97 -13.85
N LYS A 215 1.86 -0.81 -13.41
CA LYS A 215 3.21 -0.33 -13.75
C LYS A 215 4.31 -1.31 -13.35
N THR A 216 4.06 -2.11 -12.31
CA THR A 216 4.98 -3.14 -11.81
C THR A 216 4.59 -4.55 -12.24
N ARG A 217 3.60 -4.73 -13.13
CA ARG A 217 3.10 -6.04 -13.58
C ARG A 217 2.61 -6.94 -12.44
N ARG A 218 1.93 -6.33 -11.47
CA ARG A 218 1.13 -7.01 -10.43
C ARG A 218 -0.34 -6.89 -10.78
N HIS A 219 -1.14 -7.81 -10.23
CA HIS A 219 -2.58 -7.67 -10.22
C HIS A 219 -3.02 -6.73 -9.11
N TYR A 220 -4.22 -6.18 -9.22
CA TYR A 220 -4.83 -5.43 -8.12
C TYR A 220 -6.27 -5.86 -7.85
N VAL A 221 -6.73 -5.60 -6.63
CA VAL A 221 -8.15 -5.61 -6.26
C VAL A 221 -8.43 -4.38 -5.42
N GLY A 222 -9.49 -3.65 -5.74
CA GLY A 222 -9.86 -2.41 -5.06
C GLY A 222 -11.28 -2.41 -4.50
N TYR A 223 -11.50 -1.67 -3.43
CA TYR A 223 -12.83 -1.40 -2.88
C TYR A 223 -13.04 0.11 -2.70
N GLU A 224 -14.21 0.60 -3.09
CA GLU A 224 -14.64 1.99 -2.93
C GLU A 224 -16.16 2.04 -2.81
N ILE A 225 -16.69 2.87 -1.91
CA ILE A 225 -18.12 2.97 -1.65
C ILE A 225 -18.81 3.97 -2.60
N LYS A 226 -18.07 4.95 -3.12
CA LYS A 226 -18.60 5.99 -4.01
C LYS A 226 -18.44 5.60 -5.46
N GLU A 227 -19.57 5.39 -6.12
CA GLU A 227 -19.62 5.03 -7.54
C GLU A 227 -18.88 6.06 -8.44
N GLU A 228 -18.92 7.34 -8.09
CA GLU A 228 -18.18 8.39 -8.82
C GLU A 228 -16.66 8.18 -8.78
N TYR A 229 -16.11 7.69 -7.66
CA TYR A 229 -14.70 7.41 -7.50
C TYR A 229 -14.30 6.08 -8.16
N VAL A 230 -15.18 5.08 -8.13
CA VAL A 230 -15.01 3.85 -8.92
C VAL A 230 -14.89 4.20 -10.41
N LYS A 231 -15.84 4.96 -10.96
CA LYS A 231 -15.82 5.41 -12.36
C LYS A 231 -14.56 6.21 -12.71
N LEU A 232 -14.13 7.10 -11.79
CA LEU A 232 -12.89 7.86 -11.95
C LEU A 232 -11.66 6.94 -11.99
N ALA A 233 -11.54 6.01 -11.05
CA ALA A 233 -10.43 5.07 -10.99
C ALA A 233 -10.37 4.19 -12.23
N GLU A 234 -11.49 3.59 -12.64
CA GLU A 234 -11.58 2.74 -13.84
C GLU A 234 -11.16 3.50 -15.09
N ARG A 235 -11.62 4.75 -15.27
CA ARG A 235 -11.20 5.60 -16.39
C ARG A 235 -9.68 5.80 -16.40
N ARG A 236 -9.10 6.22 -15.27
CA ARG A 236 -7.66 6.48 -15.16
C ARG A 236 -6.82 5.23 -15.37
N ILE A 237 -7.26 4.10 -14.82
CA ILE A 237 -6.59 2.81 -14.98
C ILE A 237 -6.62 2.37 -16.44
N LYS A 238 -7.77 2.51 -17.11
CA LYS A 238 -7.91 2.20 -18.54
C LYS A 238 -7.00 3.07 -19.40
N GLU A 239 -7.00 4.38 -19.18
CA GLU A 239 -6.12 5.32 -19.89
C GLU A 239 -4.64 4.98 -19.69
N PHE A 240 -4.23 4.70 -18.45
CA PHE A 240 -2.86 4.30 -18.14
C PHE A 240 -2.49 2.97 -18.80
N SER A 241 -3.36 1.95 -18.70
CA SER A 241 -3.11 0.63 -19.27
C SER A 241 -2.97 0.67 -20.80
N LEU A 242 -3.80 1.47 -21.48
CA LEU A 242 -3.70 1.70 -22.92
C LEU A 242 -2.37 2.36 -23.30
N ALA A 243 -1.96 3.41 -22.57
CA ALA A 243 -0.70 4.09 -22.82
C ALA A 243 0.53 3.22 -22.50
N PHE A 244 0.47 2.42 -21.43
CA PHE A 244 1.57 1.56 -20.98
C PHE A 244 1.80 0.37 -21.92
N ASN A 245 0.72 -0.18 -22.49
CA ASN A 245 0.77 -1.30 -23.43
C ASN A 245 0.88 -0.88 -24.90
N ALA A 246 0.80 0.42 -25.20
CA ALA A 246 0.94 0.91 -26.56
C ALA A 246 2.33 0.54 -27.14
N PRO A 247 2.41 0.07 -28.40
CA PRO A 247 3.69 -0.12 -29.06
C PRO A 247 4.46 1.19 -29.08
N LYS A 248 5.78 1.15 -28.77
CA LYS A 248 6.66 2.34 -28.72
C LYS A 248 6.61 3.24 -29.97
N LEU A 249 6.12 2.72 -31.10
CA LEU A 249 5.95 3.45 -32.35
C LEU A 249 4.89 4.59 -32.27
N PHE A 250 3.88 4.50 -31.39
CA PHE A 250 2.80 5.50 -31.28
C PHE A 250 3.21 6.76 -30.49
N VAL A 251 4.19 6.65 -29.59
CA VAL A 251 4.68 7.77 -28.77
C VAL A 251 5.50 8.75 -29.62
N LEU A 252 6.19 8.25 -30.64
CA LEU A 252 6.91 9.11 -31.59
C LEU A 252 5.94 9.98 -32.42
N THR A 253 4.80 9.43 -32.84
CA THR A 253 3.81 10.16 -33.65
C THR A 253 3.13 11.29 -32.88
N LEU A 254 2.82 11.09 -31.59
CA LEU A 254 2.22 12.14 -30.75
C LEU A 254 3.19 13.31 -30.47
N ASN A 255 4.47 13.01 -30.23
CA ASN A 255 5.49 14.04 -30.05
C ASN A 255 5.80 14.79 -31.35
N LEU A 256 5.74 14.12 -32.50
CA LEU A 256 5.84 14.75 -33.83
C LEU A 256 4.65 15.69 -34.10
N ILE A 257 3.43 15.29 -33.75
CA ILE A 257 2.24 16.12 -33.96
C ILE A 257 2.24 17.35 -33.04
N GLN A 258 2.69 17.22 -31.78
CA GLN A 258 2.84 18.36 -30.87
C GLN A 258 3.98 19.29 -31.29
N GLY A 259 5.10 18.76 -31.79
CA GLY A 259 6.20 19.58 -32.33
C GLY A 259 5.81 20.39 -33.57
N ILE A 260 4.95 19.85 -34.43
CA ILE A 260 4.44 20.54 -35.64
C ILE A 260 3.45 21.66 -35.28
N GLN A 261 2.68 21.53 -34.20
CA GLN A 261 1.74 22.57 -33.75
C GLN A 261 2.43 23.79 -33.11
N ASP A 262 3.62 23.62 -32.53
CA ASP A 262 4.39 24.72 -31.92
C ASP A 262 5.20 25.53 -32.95
N GLU A 263 5.54 24.96 -34.12
CA GLU A 263 6.18 25.72 -35.21
C GLU A 263 5.20 26.62 -35.97
N GLY A 264 3.89 26.35 -35.93
CA GLY A 264 2.86 27.14 -36.61
C GLY A 264 2.39 28.41 -35.87
N LYS A 265 2.96 28.74 -34.70
CA LYS A 265 2.59 29.92 -33.88
C LYS A 265 3.69 31.00 -33.79
N LYS A 266 4.77 30.85 -34.55
CA LYS A 266 5.81 31.89 -34.71
C LYS A 266 5.80 32.43 -36.13
N SER A 267 4.77 33.19 -36.47
CA SER A 267 4.75 34.13 -37.61
C SER A 267 3.73 35.22 -37.35
#